data_AF-A0A965Y693-F1
#
_entry.id   AF-A0A965Y693-F1
#
_cell.length_a   1.000
_cell.length_b   1.000
_cell.length_c   1.000
_cell.angle_alpha   90.00
_cell.angle_beta   90.00
_cell.angle_gamma   90.00
#
_symmetry.space_group_name_H-M   'P 1'
#
loop_
_entity.id
_entity.type
_entity.pdbx_description
1 polymer ?
#
loop_
_entity_poly.entity_id
_entity_poly.type
_entity_poly.pdbx_seq_one_letter_code
_entity_poly.pdbx_strand_id
1 'polypeptide(L)'
;MKLETVKNSIGRYVPVSVPGLGDFTPFGGPYARLDGSYSWTPKLFPRKISAPATDKVAPSLEEAILRSGIESGMTISFHHHMRNGDSLVCRVLS
;
A
#
# COMPACT_ATOMS: atom_id res chain seq x y z
N MET A 1 23.23 10.42 -4.46
CA MET A 1 22.44 10.22 -5.69
C MET A 1 21.72 11.51 -6.02
N LYS A 2 21.84 12.04 -7.25
CA LYS A 2 21.13 13.26 -7.66
C LYS A 2 19.81 12.86 -8.31
N LEU A 3 18.69 13.19 -7.68
CA LEU A 3 17.36 12.96 -8.25
C LEU A 3 17.01 14.11 -9.18
N GLU A 4 16.38 13.80 -10.31
CA GLU A 4 15.74 14.82 -11.14
C GLU A 4 14.56 15.39 -10.37
N THR A 5 14.51 16.72 -10.27
CA THR A 5 13.46 17.41 -9.52
C THR A 5 12.81 18.49 -10.35
N VAL A 6 11.53 18.73 -10.07
CA VAL A 6 10.72 19.78 -10.70
C VAL A 6 10.06 20.63 -9.63
N LYS A 7 9.89 21.92 -9.91
CA LYS A 7 9.21 22.86 -9.01
C LYS A 7 7.69 22.64 -9.10
N ASN A 8 7.06 22.29 -7.99
CA ASN A 8 5.60 22.10 -7.91
C ASN A 8 4.84 23.44 -7.81
N SER A 9 3.49 23.40 -7.76
CA SER A 9 2.64 24.60 -7.74
C SER A 9 2.84 25.52 -6.51
N ILE A 10 3.38 24.99 -5.42
CA ILE A 10 3.71 25.73 -4.19
C ILE A 10 5.20 26.08 -4.07
N GLY A 11 5.95 25.92 -5.17
CA GLY A 11 7.34 26.34 -5.29
C GLY A 11 8.40 25.40 -4.71
N ARG A 12 8.03 24.16 -4.33
CA ARG A 12 8.96 23.15 -3.80
C ARG A 12 9.51 22.27 -4.91
N TYR A 13 10.81 21.99 -4.87
CA TYR A 13 11.44 21.00 -5.74
C TYR A 13 11.13 19.58 -5.23
N VAL A 14 10.47 18.78 -6.06
CA VAL A 14 10.09 17.40 -5.75
C VAL A 14 10.63 16.46 -6.82
N PRO A 15 10.99 15.21 -6.48
CA PRO A 15 11.49 14.25 -7.46
C PRO A 15 10.38 13.84 -8.43
N VAL A 16 10.73 13.69 -9.72
CA VAL A 16 9.82 13.14 -10.74
C VAL A 16 9.80 11.61 -10.72
N SER A 17 10.89 10.99 -10.25
CA SER A 17 11.02 9.54 -10.12
C SER A 17 11.95 9.21 -8.95
N VAL A 18 11.65 8.13 -8.24
CA VAL A 18 12.50 7.60 -7.17
C VAL A 18 12.77 6.13 -7.46
N PRO A 19 14.04 5.70 -7.57
CA PRO A 19 14.37 4.30 -7.79
C PRO A 19 13.74 3.41 -6.72
N GLY A 20 13.11 2.32 -7.16
CA GLY A 20 12.41 1.38 -6.28
C GLY A 20 10.99 1.80 -5.86
N LEU A 21 10.58 3.04 -6.12
CA LEU A 21 9.23 3.52 -5.80
C LEU A 21 8.42 3.94 -7.04
N GLY A 22 9.11 4.36 -8.10
CA GLY A 22 8.51 4.71 -9.39
C GLY A 22 8.35 6.21 -9.59
N ASP A 23 7.47 6.58 -10.52
CA ASP A 23 7.26 7.95 -10.97
C ASP A 23 6.19 8.67 -10.14
N PHE A 24 6.38 9.98 -9.97
CA PHE A 24 5.50 10.83 -9.19
C PHE A 24 4.98 11.99 -10.02
N THR A 25 3.69 12.26 -9.88
CA THR A 25 3.12 13.52 -10.36
C THR A 25 3.33 14.59 -9.29
N PRO A 26 3.98 15.73 -9.61
CA PRO A 26 4.10 16.86 -8.70
C PRO A 26 2.72 17.37 -8.27
N PHE A 27 2.63 17.87 -7.03
CA PHE A 27 1.41 18.52 -6.57
C PHE A 27 1.05 19.71 -7.48
N GLY A 28 -0.11 19.62 -8.14
CA GLY A 28 -0.61 20.63 -9.08
C GLY A 28 -1.55 21.67 -8.47
N GLY A 29 -1.91 21.54 -7.19
CA GLY A 29 -2.91 22.38 -6.52
C GLY A 29 -4.09 21.58 -5.97
N PRO A 30 -4.93 22.19 -5.10
CA PRO A 30 -6.02 21.49 -4.41
C PRO A 30 -7.10 20.94 -5.36
N TYR A 31 -7.24 21.54 -6.55
CA TYR A 31 -8.29 21.17 -7.52
C TYR A 31 -7.75 20.46 -8.77
N ALA A 32 -6.44 20.20 -8.86
CA ALA A 32 -5.79 19.70 -10.07
C ALA A 32 -6.19 18.27 -10.49
N ARG A 33 -6.94 17.55 -9.64
CA ARG A 33 -7.43 16.18 -9.91
C ARG A 33 -8.96 16.06 -9.88
N LEU A 34 -9.67 17.19 -9.95
CA LEU A 34 -11.14 17.22 -9.92
C LEU A 34 -11.80 17.19 -11.31
N ASP A 35 -11.02 17.14 -12.37
CA ASP A 35 -11.49 17.09 -13.77
C ASP A 35 -12.03 15.72 -14.20
N GLY A 36 -12.05 14.74 -13.29
CA GLY A 36 -12.52 13.38 -13.55
C GLY A 36 -11.51 12.48 -14.26
N SER A 37 -10.30 12.97 -14.56
CA SER A 37 -9.25 12.17 -15.21
C SER A 37 -8.58 11.15 -14.27
N TYR A 38 -8.75 11.31 -12.95
CA TYR A 38 -8.06 10.51 -11.94
C TYR A 38 -9.01 9.55 -11.20
N SER A 39 -8.70 8.25 -11.25
CA SER A 39 -9.41 7.22 -10.47
C SER A 39 -8.80 7.06 -9.08
N TRP A 40 -9.58 7.35 -8.05
CA TRP A 40 -9.20 7.13 -6.65
C TRP A 40 -9.36 5.68 -6.19
N THR A 41 -10.26 4.95 -6.85
CA THR A 41 -10.51 3.55 -6.53
C THR A 41 -9.52 2.66 -7.28
N PRO A 42 -8.81 1.75 -6.59
CA PRO A 42 -8.08 0.70 -7.26
C PRO A 42 -9.05 -0.19 -8.03
N LYS A 43 -8.57 -0.82 -9.12
CA LYS A 43 -9.34 -1.81 -9.85
C LYS A 43 -9.77 -2.92 -8.87
N LEU A 44 -11.08 -3.21 -8.83
CA LEU A 44 -11.62 -4.31 -8.05
C LEU A 44 -11.00 -5.62 -8.54
N PHE A 45 -10.22 -6.28 -7.68
CA PHE A 45 -9.87 -7.68 -7.89
C PHE A 45 -11.12 -8.54 -7.65
N PRO A 46 -11.36 -9.58 -8.44
CA PRO A 46 -12.48 -10.49 -8.20
C PRO A 46 -12.34 -11.10 -6.80
N ARG A 47 -13.36 -10.92 -5.96
CA ARG A 47 -13.42 -11.55 -4.64
C ARG A 47 -13.46 -13.06 -4.82
N LYS A 48 -12.47 -13.78 -4.28
CA LYS A 48 -12.61 -15.23 -4.06
C LYS A 48 -13.65 -15.42 -2.95
N ILE A 49 -14.82 -15.96 -3.29
CA ILE A 49 -15.84 -16.34 -2.32
C ILE A 49 -15.43 -17.70 -1.75
N SER A 50 -15.07 -17.73 -0.46
CA SER A 50 -14.80 -18.98 0.25
C SER A 50 -16.07 -19.83 0.34
N ALA A 51 -15.94 -21.16 0.19
CA ALA A 51 -17.07 -22.07 0.34
C ALA A 51 -17.71 -21.92 1.74
N PRO A 52 -19.04 -22.07 1.89
CA PRO A 52 -19.75 -21.84 3.16
C PRO A 52 -19.24 -22.66 4.36
N ALA A 53 -18.59 -23.79 4.13
CA ALA A 53 -18.07 -24.70 5.16
C ALA A 53 -16.58 -24.49 5.51
N THR A 54 -15.95 -23.41 5.02
CA THR A 54 -14.51 -23.19 5.26
C THR A 54 -14.29 -22.57 6.63
N ASP A 55 -13.60 -23.30 7.53
CA ASP A 55 -13.09 -22.72 8.77
C ASP A 55 -11.98 -21.69 8.46
N LYS A 56 -12.12 -20.49 9.02
CA LYS A 56 -11.18 -19.38 8.83
C LYS A 56 -10.14 -19.27 9.95
N VAL A 57 -10.27 -20.07 11.01
CA VAL A 57 -9.32 -20.07 12.12
C VAL A 57 -8.05 -20.82 11.70
N ALA A 58 -6.92 -20.15 11.86
CA ALA A 58 -5.61 -20.76 11.69
C ALA A 58 -5.03 -21.15 13.05
N PRO A 59 -4.33 -22.30 13.16
CA PRO A 59 -3.70 -22.75 14.40
C PRO A 59 -2.50 -21.90 14.83
N SER A 60 -1.90 -21.14 13.90
CA SER A 60 -0.77 -20.25 14.17
C SER A 60 -0.75 -19.06 13.21
N LEU A 61 0.07 -18.05 13.53
CA LEU A 61 0.30 -16.91 12.64
C LEU A 61 0.99 -17.33 11.34
N GLU A 62 1.98 -18.23 11.43
CA GLU A 62 2.69 -18.81 10.28
C GLU A 62 1.71 -19.49 9.32
N GLU A 63 0.82 -20.33 9.85
CA GLU A 63 -0.20 -21.02 9.03
C GLU A 63 -1.21 -20.03 8.43
N ALA A 64 -1.53 -18.93 9.13
CA ALA A 64 -2.36 -17.88 8.56
C ALA A 64 -1.68 -17.17 7.38
N ILE A 65 -0.38 -16.89 7.47
CA ILE A 65 0.40 -16.28 6.39
C ILE A 65 0.48 -17.23 5.20
N LEU A 66 0.78 -18.52 5.42
CA LEU A 66 0.79 -19.53 4.35
C LEU A 66 -0.57 -19.62 3.64
N ARG A 67 -1.67 -19.73 4.40
CA ARG A 67 -3.04 -19.79 3.85
C ARG A 67 -3.48 -18.53 3.11
N SER A 68 -2.87 -17.38 3.44
CA SER A 68 -3.17 -16.12 2.75
C SER A 68 -2.65 -16.10 1.30
N GLY A 69 -1.68 -16.96 0.97
CA GLY A 69 -1.07 -17.02 -0.35
C GLY A 69 -0.20 -15.81 -0.68
N ILE A 70 0.36 -15.15 0.34
CA ILE A 70 1.34 -14.08 0.16
C ILE A 70 2.63 -14.67 -0.40
N GLU A 71 3.17 -14.05 -1.44
CA GLU A 71 4.42 -14.43 -2.09
C GLU A 71 5.41 -13.26 -2.10
N SER A 72 6.67 -13.57 -2.44
CA SER A 72 7.72 -12.56 -2.57
C SER A 72 7.33 -11.48 -3.58
N GLY A 73 7.45 -10.21 -3.19
CA GLY A 73 7.08 -9.05 -4.01
C GLY A 73 5.64 -8.56 -3.83
N MET A 74 4.82 -9.23 -3.03
CA MET A 74 3.48 -8.73 -2.66
C MET A 74 3.55 -7.63 -1.58
N THR A 75 2.47 -6.87 -1.45
CA THR A 75 2.32 -5.79 -0.46
C THR A 75 1.40 -6.23 0.67
N ILE A 76 1.83 -6.00 1.92
CA ILE A 76 1.03 -6.21 3.14
C ILE A 76 0.77 -4.87 3.85
N SER A 77 -0.24 -4.81 4.72
CA SER A 77 -0.63 -3.59 5.44
C SER A 77 -0.99 -3.85 6.89
N PHE A 78 -0.80 -2.84 7.74
CA PHE A 78 -1.17 -2.85 9.16
C PHE A 78 -1.86 -1.54 9.56
N HIS A 79 -2.60 -1.58 10.66
CA HIS A 79 -3.16 -0.39 11.30
C HIS A 79 -2.35 -0.04 12.55
N HIS A 80 -2.20 1.24 12.86
CA HIS A 80 -1.34 1.73 13.95
C HIS A 80 -2.13 2.16 15.20
N HIS A 81 -3.34 1.63 15.42
CA HIS A 81 -4.21 2.03 16.54
C HIS A 81 -3.55 1.81 17.91
N MET A 82 -2.71 0.78 18.05
CA MET A 82 -2.02 0.46 19.30
C MET A 82 -0.76 1.28 19.55
N ARG A 83 -0.34 2.13 18.60
CA ARG A 83 0.86 2.99 18.70
C ARG A 83 2.08 2.18 19.15
N ASN A 84 2.76 2.63 20.20
CA ASN A 84 3.93 1.96 20.79
C ASN A 84 3.60 0.65 21.52
N GLY A 85 2.32 0.34 21.73
CA GLY A 85 1.87 -0.93 22.28
C GLY A 85 1.67 -2.02 21.21
N ASP A 86 1.90 -1.73 19.93
CA ASP A 86 1.79 -2.73 18.88
C ASP A 86 2.95 -3.73 18.94
N SER A 87 2.62 -5.00 19.16
CA SER A 87 3.56 -6.12 19.07
C SER A 87 3.35 -6.95 17.80
N LEU A 88 2.34 -6.63 16.98
CA LEU A 88 1.92 -7.42 15.83
C LEU A 88 2.85 -7.23 14.64
N VAL A 89 3.24 -5.99 14.33
CA VAL A 89 4.09 -5.70 13.18
C VAL A 89 5.41 -6.45 13.28
N CYS A 90 6.10 -6.37 14.43
CA CYS A 90 7.36 -7.09 14.64
C CYS A 90 7.16 -8.61 14.55
N ARG A 91 6.07 -9.15 15.09
CA ARG A 91 5.79 -10.59 15.09
C ARG A 91 5.46 -11.14 13.70
N VAL A 92 4.90 -10.32 12.80
CA VAL A 92 4.60 -10.73 11.41
C VAL A 92 5.83 -10.60 10.51
N LEU A 93 6.74 -9.67 10.80
CA LEU A 93 7.92 -9.39 9.97
C LEU A 93 9.19 -10.14 10.38
N SER A 94 9.20 -10.79 11.55
CA SER A 94 10.31 -11.61 12.08
C SER A 94 10.34 -13.00 11.44
#